data_AF-A0A2H0S6X2-F1
#
_entry.id   AF-A0A2H0S6X2-F1
#
_cell.length_a   1.000
_cell.length_b   1.000
_cell.length_c   1.000
_cell.angle_alpha   90.00
_cell.angle_beta   90.00
_cell.angle_gamma   90.00
#
_symmetry.space_group_name_H-M   'P 1'
#
loop_
_entity.id
_entity.type
_entity.pdbx_description
1 polymer ?
#
loop_
_entity_poly.entity_id
_entity_poly.type
_entity_poly.pdbx_seq_one_letter_code
_entity_poly.pdbx_strand_id
1 'polypeptide(L)' 'MSILLSLFGMIFAVFLIKYRERIGDFTGDAYWMRHVGGVYNVLIITGILIFFWSVATITGTQKIFFAPLFWIFGGMIGK' A
#
# COMPACT_ATOMS: atom_id res chain seq x y z
N MET A 1 7.71 -12.79 1.15
CA MET A 1 6.93 -13.17 -0.05
C MET A 1 7.89 -13.80 -1.04
N SER A 2 7.48 -14.85 -1.74
CA SER A 2 8.25 -15.33 -2.91
C SER A 2 8.37 -14.21 -3.93
N ILE A 3 9.49 -14.11 -4.65
CA ILE A 3 9.75 -13.06 -5.66
C ILE A 3 8.59 -12.93 -6.66
N LEU A 4 8.01 -14.06 -7.06
CA LEU A 4 6.80 -14.13 -7.89
C LEU A 4 5.62 -13.33 -7.32
N LEU A 5 5.35 -13.44 -6.02
CA LEU A 5 4.24 -12.75 -5.37
C LEU A 5 4.48 -11.23 -5.32
N SER A 6 5.72 -10.80 -5.12
CA SER A 6 6.07 -9.38 -5.18
C SER A 6 5.90 -8.80 -6.58
N LEU A 7 6.24 -9.56 -7.62
CA LEU A 7 5.99 -9.17 -9.02
C LEU A 7 4.49 -8.99 -9.29
N PHE A 8 3.67 -9.95 -8.87
CA PHE A 8 2.21 -9.82 -8.95
C PHE A 8 1.70 -8.60 -8.17
N GLY A 9 2.24 -8.35 -6.97
CA GLY A 9 1.89 -7.18 -6.17
C GLY A 9 2.21 -5.85 -6.87
N MET A 10 3.35 -5.74 -7.56
CA MET A 10 3.68 -4.53 -8.34
C MET A 10 2.71 -4.33 -9.51
N ILE A 11 2.41 -5.39 -10.27
CA ILE A 11 1.46 -5.32 -11.37
C ILE A 11 0.07 -4.93 -10.86
N PHE A 12 -0.37 -5.58 -9.78
CA PHE A 12 -1.65 -5.29 -9.14
C PHE A 12 -1.74 -3.83 -8.67
N ALA A 13 -0.69 -3.30 -8.02
CA ALA A 13 -0.62 -1.90 -7.60
C ALA A 13 -0.77 -0.94 -8.78
N VAL A 14 -0.08 -1.21 -9.89
CA VAL A 14 -0.21 -0.39 -11.12
C VAL A 14 -1.63 -0.45 -11.67
N PHE A 15 -2.25 -1.64 -11.72
CA PHE A 15 -3.64 -1.79 -12.14
C PHE A 15 -4.60 -1.02 -11.22
N LEU A 16 -4.39 -1.09 -9.91
CA LEU A 16 -5.22 -0.42 -8.92
C LEU A 16 -5.15 1.11 -9.06
N ILE A 17 -3.97 1.67 -9.32
CA ILE A 17 -3.80 3.11 -9.56
C ILE A 17 -4.34 3.52 -10.93
N LYS A 18 -4.14 2.69 -11.96
CA LYS A 18 -4.56 2.96 -13.35
C LYS A 18 -6.08 2.91 -13.50
N TYR A 19 -6.74 1.94 -12.87
CA TYR A 19 -8.19 1.75 -12.95
C TYR A 19 -8.91 2.23 -11.69
N ARG A 20 -8.28 3.11 -10.91
CA ARG A 20 -8.80 3.62 -9.62
C ARG A 20 -10.22 4.18 -9.70
N GLU A 21 -10.60 4.76 -10.83
CA GLU A 21 -11.92 5.38 -11.01
C GLU A 21 -13.00 4.30 -11.06
N ARG A 22 -12.85 3.34 -11.99
CA ARG A 22 -13.74 2.17 -12.08
C ARG A 22 -13.79 1.40 -10.77
N ILE A 23 -12.63 1.10 -10.18
CA ILE A 23 -12.57 0.35 -8.92
C ILE A 23 -13.26 1.14 -7.80
N GLY A 24 -13.09 2.46 -7.78
CA GLY A 24 -13.73 3.32 -6.81
C GLY A 24 -15.25 3.34 -6.95
N ASP A 25 -15.74 3.42 -8.19
CA ASP A 25 -17.17 3.38 -8.49
C ASP A 25 -17.80 2.03 -8.12
N PHE A 26 -17.06 0.92 -8.24
CA PHE A 26 -17.50 -0.40 -7.78
C PHE A 26 -17.44 -0.58 -6.26
N THR A 27 -16.45 0.04 -5.59
CA THR A 27 -16.24 -0.11 -4.14
C THR A 27 -17.23 0.75 -3.33
N GLY A 28 -17.62 1.90 -3.88
CA GLY A 28 -18.48 2.87 -3.21
C GLY A 28 -17.74 3.68 -2.15
N ASP A 29 -18.34 4.80 -1.73
CA ASP A 29 -17.72 5.79 -0.84
C ASP A 29 -18.14 5.60 0.62
N ALA A 30 -17.27 4.94 1.39
CA ALA A 30 -17.48 4.77 2.82
C ALA A 30 -17.25 6.11 3.58
N TYR A 31 -18.00 6.34 4.66
CA TYR A 31 -17.95 7.60 5.41
C TYR A 31 -16.54 8.01 5.86
N TRP A 32 -15.71 7.05 6.27
CA TRP A 32 -14.34 7.31 6.70
C TRP A 32 -13.42 7.68 5.52
N MET A 33 -13.68 7.18 4.31
CA MET A 33 -12.85 7.46 3.12
C MET A 33 -12.88 8.95 2.77
N ARG A 34 -14.00 9.63 3.03
CA ARG A 34 -14.11 11.09 2.88
C ARG A 34 -13.10 11.88 3.71
N HIS A 35 -12.70 11.37 4.87
CA HIS A 35 -11.70 12.02 5.73
C HIS A 35 -10.27 11.91 5.16
N VAL A 36 -10.05 10.98 4.23
CA VAL A 36 -8.76 10.74 3.57
C VAL A 36 -8.74 11.32 2.15
N GLY A 37 -9.75 12.12 1.77
CA GLY A 37 -9.88 12.69 0.43
C GLY A 37 -10.71 11.83 -0.53
N GLY A 38 -11.54 10.92 0.00
CA GLY A 38 -12.44 10.05 -0.76
C GLY A 38 -11.81 8.73 -1.20
N VAL A 39 -12.66 7.84 -1.71
CA VAL A 39 -12.28 6.51 -2.26
C VAL A 39 -11.08 6.56 -3.20
N TYR A 40 -11.05 7.54 -4.09
CA TYR A 40 -10.00 7.67 -5.10
C TYR A 40 -8.62 7.80 -4.47
N ASN A 41 -8.52 8.63 -3.44
CA ASN A 41 -7.27 8.87 -2.74
C ASN A 41 -6.87 7.65 -1.89
N VAL A 42 -7.84 6.98 -1.28
CA VAL A 42 -7.62 5.71 -0.57
C VAL A 42 -7.06 4.64 -1.50
N LEU A 43 -7.59 4.50 -2.72
CA LEU A 43 -7.08 3.57 -3.72
C LEU A 43 -5.66 3.93 -4.15
N ILE A 44 -5.36 5.22 -4.37
CA ILE A 44 -4.00 5.67 -4.70
C ILE A 44 -3.02 5.32 -3.58
N ILE A 45 -3.34 5.67 -2.32
CA ILE A 45 -2.49 5.37 -1.15
C ILE A 45 -2.27 3.86 -1.03
N THR A 46 -3.33 3.06 -1.18
CA THR A 46 -3.25 1.60 -1.11
C THR A 46 -2.35 1.04 -2.21
N GLY A 47 -2.51 1.51 -3.45
CA GLY A 47 -1.67 1.10 -4.57
C GLY A 47 -0.19 1.45 -4.35
N ILE A 48 0.09 2.67 -3.89
CA ILE A 48 1.46 3.12 -3.57
C ILE A 48 2.07 2.23 -2.49
N LEU A 49 1.35 1.94 -1.40
CA LEU A 49 1.82 1.09 -0.33
C LEU A 49 2.15 -0.32 -0.82
N ILE A 50 1.28 -0.93 -1.62
CA ILE A 50 1.50 -2.27 -2.18
C ILE A 50 2.72 -2.24 -3.12
N PHE A 51 2.85 -1.22 -3.96
CA PHE A 51 3.97 -1.10 -4.89
C PHE A 51 5.31 -1.04 -4.13
N PHE A 52 5.43 -0.12 -3.17
CA PHE A 52 6.66 0.03 -2.41
C PHE A 52 6.94 -1.16 -1.50
N TRP A 53 5.91 -1.80 -0.93
CA TRP A 53 6.06 -3.05 -0.20
C TRP A 53 6.70 -4.12 -1.10
N SER A 54 6.15 -4.31 -2.30
CA SER A 54 6.67 -5.30 -3.25
C SER A 54 8.10 -5.02 -3.66
N VAL A 55 8.45 -3.75 -3.93
CA VAL A 55 9.83 -3.34 -4.23
C VAL A 55 10.74 -3.65 -3.04
N ALA A 56 10.38 -3.20 -1.83
CA ALA A 56 11.16 -3.42 -0.61
C ALA A 56 11.36 -4.92 -0.29
N THR A 57 10.41 -5.76 -0.71
CA THR A 57 10.50 -7.22 -0.54
C THR A 57 11.50 -7.86 -1.50
N ILE A 58 11.56 -7.37 -2.75
CA ILE A 58 12.53 -7.87 -3.74
C ILE A 58 13.95 -7.37 -3.42
N THR A 59 14.08 -6.11 -2.98
CA THR A 59 15.37 -5.51 -2.65
C THR A 59 15.89 -5.89 -1.27
N GLY A 60 15.10 -6.62 -0.47
CA GLY A 60 15.45 -6.97 0.91
C GLY A 60 15.47 -5.80 1.89
N THR A 61 14.94 -4.63 1.50
CA THR A 61 14.95 -3.39 2.29
C THR A 61 13.68 -3.17 3.12
N GLN A 62 12.88 -4.22 3.35
CA GLN A 62 11.62 -4.16 4.11
C GLN A 62 11.79 -3.46 5.47
N LYS A 63 12.89 -3.75 6.19
CA LYS A 63 13.15 -3.17 7.51
C LYS A 63 13.31 -1.65 7.48
N ILE A 64 13.90 -1.12 6.41
CA ILE A 64 14.12 0.33 6.22
C ILE A 64 12.81 0.98 5.75
N PHE A 65 12.10 0.35 4.82
CA PHE A 65 10.84 0.88 4.30
C PHE A 65 9.78 1.02 5.40
N PHE A 66 9.66 0.03 6.29
CA PHE A 66 8.74 0.07 7.42
C PHE A 66 9.33 0.75 8.67
N ALA A 67 10.56 1.28 8.63
CA ALA A 67 11.20 1.91 9.79
C ALA A 67 10.37 3.04 10.43
N PRO A 68 9.74 3.96 9.68
CA PRO A 68 8.88 4.99 10.27
C PRO A 68 7.64 4.40 10.96
N LEU A 69 7.06 3.33 10.38
CA LEU A 69 5.97 2.59 11.00
C LEU A 69 6.44 1.90 12.29
N PHE A 70 7.62 1.29 12.27
CA PHE A 70 8.22 0.71 13.48
C PHE A 70 8.60 1.75 14.52
N TRP A 71 8.85 3.01 14.15
CA TRP A 71 9.09 4.06 15.15
C TRP A 71 7.78 4.53 15.80
N ILE A 72 6.71 4.62 15.02
CA ILE A 72 5.40 5.04 15.52
C ILE A 72 4.71 3.93 16.33
N PHE A 73 4.81 2.67 15.88
CA PHE A 73 4.13 1.52 16.51
C PHE A 73 5.06 0.60 17.31
N GLY A 74 6.36 0.63 17.05
CA GLY A 74 7.38 -0.26 17.61
C GLY A 74 8.32 0.41 18.62
N GLY A 75 7.90 1.52 19.25
CA GLY A 75 8.51 2.03 20.49
C GLY A 75 8.52 1.00 21.66
N MET A 76 7.96 -0.19 21.46
CA MET A 76 8.03 -1.36 22.35
C MET A 76 8.91 -2.51 21.81
N ILE A 77 9.97 -2.22 21.06
CA ILE A 77 11.09 -3.17 20.93
C ILE A 77 12.34 -2.49 21.49
N GLY A 78 12.27 -2.28 22.81
CA GLY A 78 13.45 -2.10 23.63
C GLY A 78 13.94 -3.47 24.07
N LYS A 79 15.11 -3.85 23.53
CA LYS A 79 15.90 -5.08 23.73
C LYS A 79 15.65 -6.19 22.71
#